data_AF-A0A2G8SQQ3-F1
#
_entry.id   AF-A0A2G8SQQ3-F1
#
_cell.length_a   1.000
_cell.length_b   1.000
_cell.length_c   1.000
_cell.angle_alpha   90.00
_cell.angle_beta   90.00
_cell.angle_gamma   90.00
#
_symmetry.space_group_name_H-M   'P 1'
#
loop_
_entity.id
_entity.type
_entity.pdbx_description
1 polymer ?
#
loop_
_entity_poly.entity_id
_entity_poly.type
_entity_poly.pdbx_seq_one_letter_code
_entity_poly.pdbx_strand_id
1 'polypeptide(L)'
;MDVLGFPILIIVLITAFTFVRLYFVLTATSDAKPSGRRGDSGKCSLAVFLGSGGHTSEALSLLSALDFNRYAPRIYIISEGDTLSMQKAVVLEATKAADAPQTMSPVRTYSSSPICANH
;
A
#
# COMPACT_ATOMS: atom_id res chain seq x y z
N MET A 1 -15.63 34.26 -44.87
CA MET A 1 -14.53 34.25 -43.87
C MET A 1 -14.64 33.03 -42.94
N ASP A 2 -15.39 32.00 -43.34
CA ASP A 2 -15.97 31.01 -42.42
C ASP A 2 -15.30 29.64 -42.50
N VAL A 3 -14.51 29.40 -43.55
CA VAL A 3 -13.76 28.14 -43.78
C VAL A 3 -12.54 27.99 -42.87
N LEU A 4 -11.99 29.10 -42.35
CA LEU A 4 -10.94 29.08 -41.33
C LEU A 4 -11.51 29.03 -39.90
N GLY A 5 -12.73 29.49 -39.69
CA GLY A 5 -13.38 29.43 -38.37
C GLY A 5 -13.72 28.01 -37.93
N PHE A 6 -14.18 27.19 -38.88
CA PHE A 6 -14.52 25.79 -38.65
C PHE A 6 -13.34 24.93 -38.12
N PRO A 7 -12.14 24.93 -38.75
CA PRO A 7 -11.00 24.18 -38.23
C PRO A 7 -10.49 24.74 -36.89
N ILE A 8 -10.54 26.05 -36.67
CA ILE A 8 -10.16 26.66 -35.39
C ILE A 8 -11.10 26.18 -34.28
N LEU A 9 -12.42 26.16 -34.54
CA LEU A 9 -13.42 25.65 -33.59
C LEU A 9 -13.17 24.18 -33.25
N ILE A 10 -12.87 23.35 -34.25
CA ILE A 10 -12.56 21.92 -34.05
C ILE A 10 -11.30 21.75 -33.17
N ILE A 11 -10.23 22.49 -33.44
CA ILE A 11 -8.99 22.41 -32.64
C ILE A 11 -9.25 22.82 -31.19
N VAL A 12 -10.03 23.88 -30.95
CA VAL A 12 -10.42 24.31 -29.59
C VAL A 12 -11.23 23.23 -28.88
N LEU A 13 -12.18 22.57 -29.57
CA LEU A 13 -12.96 21.49 -28.96
C LEU A 13 -12.11 20.26 -28.63
N ILE A 14 -11.19 19.86 -29.53
CA ILE A 14 -10.30 18.73 -29.29
C ILE A 14 -9.37 19.01 -28.11
N THR A 15 -8.76 20.20 -28.07
CA THR A 15 -7.90 20.60 -26.95
C THR A 15 -8.68 20.65 -25.64
N ALA A 16 -9.87 21.27 -25.61
CA ALA A 16 -10.71 21.26 -24.42
C ALA A 16 -11.06 19.83 -23.98
N PHE A 17 -11.40 18.93 -24.90
CA PHE A 17 -11.73 17.54 -24.59
C PHE A 17 -10.53 16.77 -24.03
N THR A 18 -9.32 16.95 -24.58
CA THR A 18 -8.11 16.31 -24.05
C THR A 18 -7.75 16.85 -22.68
N PHE A 19 -7.89 18.16 -22.44
CA PHE A 19 -7.71 18.76 -21.12
C PHE A 19 -8.75 18.26 -20.11
N VAL A 20 -10.02 18.13 -20.48
CA VAL A 20 -11.08 17.55 -19.62
C VAL A 20 -10.76 16.09 -19.30
N ARG A 21 -10.36 15.30 -20.30
CA ARG A 21 -9.99 13.89 -20.10
C ARG A 21 -8.75 13.77 -19.22
N LEU A 22 -7.75 14.62 -19.43
CA LEU A 22 -6.55 14.67 -18.60
C LEU A 22 -6.88 15.11 -17.17
N TYR A 23 -7.70 16.15 -17.02
CA TYR A 23 -8.17 16.62 -15.71
C TYR A 23 -8.95 15.53 -15.00
N PHE A 24 -9.86 14.84 -15.69
CA PHE A 24 -10.63 13.72 -15.14
C PHE A 24 -9.74 12.53 -14.79
N VAL A 25 -8.74 12.19 -15.59
CA VAL A 25 -7.78 11.13 -15.25
C VAL A 25 -6.94 11.52 -14.04
N LEU A 26 -6.44 12.76 -13.97
CA LEU A 26 -5.65 13.25 -12.85
C LEU A 26 -6.49 13.40 -11.56
N THR A 27 -7.77 13.77 -11.68
CA THR A 27 -8.68 13.82 -10.52
C THR A 27 -9.22 12.45 -10.14
N ALA A 28 -9.47 11.54 -11.09
CA ALA A 28 -9.86 10.16 -10.81
C ALA A 28 -8.72 9.34 -10.20
N THR A 29 -7.45 9.64 -10.52
CA THR A 29 -6.31 9.10 -9.76
C THR A 29 -6.12 9.81 -8.43
N SER A 30 -6.66 11.02 -8.24
CA SER A 30 -6.72 11.70 -6.94
C SER A 30 -7.81 11.12 -6.02
N ASP A 31 -8.78 10.39 -6.59
CA ASP A 31 -9.75 9.55 -5.87
C ASP A 31 -9.19 8.17 -5.47
N ALA A 32 -7.89 7.91 -5.71
CA ALA A 32 -7.12 7.03 -4.84
C ALA A 32 -6.96 7.76 -3.49
N LYS A 33 -8.07 7.86 -2.76
CA LYS A 33 -8.19 8.34 -1.39
C LYS A 33 -6.88 8.04 -0.66
N PRO A 34 -6.02 9.04 -0.41
CA PRO A 34 -4.97 8.84 0.57
C PRO A 34 -5.74 8.55 1.86
N SER A 35 -5.60 7.33 2.37
CA SER A 35 -6.18 6.94 3.63
C SER A 35 -5.85 8.01 4.68
N GLY A 36 -6.89 8.72 5.14
CA GLY A 36 -6.79 9.81 6.09
C GLY A 36 -6.32 11.12 5.46
N ARG A 37 -7.24 12.05 5.16
CA ARG A 37 -7.52 13.11 6.13
C ARG A 37 -6.54 13.10 7.30
N ARG A 38 -5.43 13.82 7.11
CA ARG A 38 -4.50 14.30 8.13
C ARG A 38 -5.29 15.12 9.15
N GLY A 39 -5.95 14.45 10.08
CA GLY A 39 -6.25 15.04 11.38
C GLY A 39 -5.08 14.68 12.26
N ASP A 40 -4.18 15.63 12.50
CA ASP A 40 -3.33 15.89 13.69
C ASP A 40 -2.93 14.75 14.66
N SER A 41 -3.01 13.48 14.26
CA SER A 41 -2.91 12.30 15.11
C SER A 41 -1.95 11.31 14.48
N GLY A 42 -0.69 11.74 14.36
CA GLY A 42 0.52 10.98 14.64
C GLY A 42 0.83 9.63 13.96
N LYS A 43 -0.05 9.05 13.14
CA LYS A 43 0.14 7.68 12.60
C LYS A 43 -0.19 7.55 11.11
N CYS A 44 0.75 7.01 10.34
CA CYS A 44 0.66 6.74 8.90
C CYS A 44 0.43 5.24 8.65
N SER A 45 -0.52 4.88 7.78
CA SER A 45 -0.68 3.49 7.34
C SER A 45 0.41 3.14 6.32
N LEU A 46 0.98 1.93 6.41
CA LEU A 46 2.01 1.42 5.50
C LEU A 46 1.57 0.08 4.90
N ALA A 47 1.70 -0.08 3.60
CA ALA A 47 1.50 -1.36 2.91
C ALA A 47 2.77 -1.76 2.17
N VAL A 48 3.20 -3.00 2.33
CA VAL A 48 4.44 -3.53 1.76
C VAL A 48 4.12 -4.79 0.99
N PHE A 49 4.50 -4.82 -0.28
CA PHE A 49 4.39 -6.00 -1.13
C PHE A 49 5.70 -6.78 -1.08
N LEU A 50 5.65 -8.03 -0.66
CA LEU A 50 6.77 -8.95 -0.52
C LEU A 50 6.58 -10.10 -1.51
N GLY A 51 7.63 -10.47 -2.25
CA GLY A 51 7.57 -11.61 -3.16
C GLY A 51 8.93 -12.17 -3.52
N SER A 52 8.95 -13.29 -4.24
CA SER A 52 10.16 -14.10 -4.46
C SER A 52 11.23 -13.43 -5.34
N GLY A 53 10.95 -12.26 -5.91
CA GLY A 53 11.96 -11.41 -6.53
C GLY A 53 12.93 -10.89 -5.46
N GLY A 54 14.24 -10.90 -5.73
CA GLY A 54 15.31 -10.61 -4.76
C GLY A 54 15.24 -9.25 -4.04
N HIS A 55 14.27 -8.39 -4.36
CA HIS A 55 13.99 -7.10 -3.74
C HIS A 55 13.33 -7.18 -2.36
N THR A 56 12.77 -8.33 -1.93
CA THR A 56 12.15 -8.45 -0.60
C THR A 56 13.13 -8.13 0.53
N SER A 57 14.39 -8.55 0.41
CA SER A 57 15.40 -8.24 1.43
C SER A 57 15.70 -6.73 1.51
N GLU A 58 15.67 -6.02 0.38
CA GLU A 58 15.84 -4.56 0.33
C GLU A 58 14.66 -3.85 0.98
N ALA A 59 13.43 -4.29 0.68
CA ALA A 59 12.21 -3.77 1.30
C ALA A 59 12.20 -3.98 2.82
N LEU A 60 12.59 -5.15 3.30
CA LEU A 60 12.69 -5.46 4.74
C LEU A 60 13.80 -4.65 5.42
N SER A 61 14.92 -4.40 4.74
CA SER A 61 15.99 -3.53 5.25
C SER A 61 15.48 -2.10 5.48
N LEU A 62 14.77 -1.53 4.50
CA LEU A 62 14.14 -0.21 4.64
C LEU A 62 13.12 -0.17 5.76
N LEU A 63 12.32 -1.23 5.89
CA LEU A 63 11.36 -1.35 7.00
C LEU A 63 12.07 -1.37 8.35
N SER A 64 13.19 -2.08 8.49
CA SER A 64 13.89 -2.18 9.78
C SER A 64 14.36 -0.82 10.33
N ALA A 65 14.60 0.16 9.46
CA ALA A 65 14.99 1.53 9.82
C ALA A 65 13.79 2.46 10.10
N LEU A 66 12.56 2.01 9.84
CA LEU A 66 11.35 2.82 10.01
C LEU A 66 10.88 2.84 11.48
N ASP A 67 10.15 3.88 11.88
CA ASP A 67 9.55 4.01 13.22
C ASP A 67 8.17 3.34 13.29
N PHE A 68 8.08 2.20 13.96
CA PHE A 68 6.88 1.35 14.00
C PHE A 68 5.76 1.97 14.86
N ASN A 69 6.05 2.99 15.67
CA ASN A 69 5.04 3.70 16.43
C ASN A 69 4.28 4.71 15.56
N ARG A 70 5.00 5.34 14.61
CA ARG A 70 4.44 6.30 13.66
C ARG A 70 3.79 5.62 12.47
N TYR A 71 4.30 4.48 12.01
CA TYR A 71 3.75 3.84 10.81
C TYR A 71 2.87 2.66 11.19
N ALA A 72 1.64 2.91 11.64
CA ALA A 72 0.64 1.89 11.99
C ALA A 72 -0.75 2.27 11.45
N PRO A 73 -1.52 1.32 10.89
CA PRO A 73 -1.24 -0.12 10.74
C PRO A 73 -0.28 -0.45 9.57
N ARG A 74 0.40 -1.61 9.66
CA ARG A 74 1.31 -2.14 8.64
C ARG A 74 0.71 -3.39 8.01
N ILE A 75 0.56 -3.38 6.69
CA ILE A 75 -0.06 -4.46 5.91
C ILE A 75 1.01 -5.10 5.04
N TYR A 76 1.31 -6.37 5.27
CA TYR A 76 2.23 -7.16 4.46
C TYR A 76 1.43 -7.99 3.46
N ILE A 77 1.63 -7.72 2.17
CA ILE A 77 1.01 -8.46 1.08
C ILE A 77 2.09 -9.37 0.51
N ILE A 78 1.93 -10.68 0.63
CA ILE A 78 2.95 -11.66 0.26
C ILE A 78 2.49 -12.42 -0.99
N SER A 79 3.39 -12.62 -1.95
CA SER A 79 3.10 -13.44 -3.14
C SER A 79 2.91 -14.91 -2.77
N GLU A 80 2.00 -15.59 -3.47
CA GLU A 80 1.73 -17.02 -3.29
C GLU A 80 3.01 -17.86 -3.47
N GLY A 81 3.31 -18.72 -2.48
CA GLY A 81 4.51 -19.57 -2.48
C GLY A 81 5.77 -18.97 -1.85
N ASP A 82 5.77 -17.70 -1.46
CA ASP A 82 6.93 -17.07 -0.81
C ASP A 82 6.86 -17.11 0.73
N THR A 83 7.06 -18.32 1.27
CA THR A 83 7.05 -18.58 2.71
C THR A 83 8.26 -17.97 3.43
N LEU A 84 9.38 -17.80 2.72
CA LEU A 84 10.59 -17.19 3.28
C LEU A 84 10.39 -15.71 3.59
N SER A 85 9.76 -14.97 2.66
CA SER A 85 9.44 -13.57 2.88
C SER A 85 8.40 -13.35 3.97
N MET A 86 7.42 -14.27 4.10
CA MET A 86 6.47 -14.29 5.21
C MET A 86 7.18 -14.42 6.55
N GLN A 87 8.06 -15.41 6.69
CA GLN A 87 8.79 -15.65 7.94
C GLN A 87 9.65 -14.44 8.32
N LYS A 88 10.33 -13.82 7.34
CA LYS A 88 11.14 -12.62 7.59
C LYS A 88 10.30 -11.42 8.07
N ALA A 89 9.12 -11.20 7.49
CA ALA A 89 8.22 -10.13 7.93
C ALA A 89 7.76 -10.34 9.39
N VAL A 90 7.40 -11.57 9.75
CA VAL A 90 6.99 -11.92 11.12
C VAL A 90 8.13 -11.70 12.12
N VAL A 91 9.35 -12.12 11.78
CA VAL A 91 10.54 -11.91 12.63
C VAL A 91 10.82 -10.41 12.82
N LEU A 92 10.66 -9.60 11.76
CA LEU A 92 10.89 -8.16 11.82
C LEU A 92 9.88 -7.48 12.76
N GLU A 93 8.59 -7.81 12.66
CA GLU A 93 7.56 -7.31 13.58
C GLU A 93 7.80 -7.78 15.02
N ALA A 94 8.16 -9.04 15.23
CA ALA A 94 8.44 -9.57 16.57
C ALA A 94 9.62 -8.86 17.24
N THR A 95 10.71 -8.62 16.48
CA THR A 95 11.88 -7.88 16.97
C THR A 95 11.51 -6.45 17.36
N LYS A 96 10.73 -5.75 16.52
CA LYS A 96 10.32 -4.36 16.78
C LYS A 96 9.25 -4.23 17.86
N ALA A 97 8.40 -5.24 18.04
CA ALA A 97 7.44 -5.29 19.14
C ALA A 97 8.11 -5.51 20.50
N ALA A 98 9.23 -6.24 20.53
CA ALA A 98 10.03 -6.41 21.75
C ALA A 98 10.74 -5.13 22.20
N ASP A 99 11.14 -4.27 21.24
CA ASP A 99 11.74 -2.95 21.50
C ASP A 99 10.70 -1.87 21.86
N ALA A 100 9.40 -2.12 21.66
CA ALA A 100 8.35 -1.19 22.03
C ALA A 100 8.02 -1.31 23.54
N PRO A 101 7.78 -0.19 24.26
CA PRO A 101 7.25 -0.26 25.61
C PRO A 101 5.91 -1.01 25.58
N GLN A 102 5.85 -2.14 26.27
CA GLN A 102 4.74 -3.09 26.18
C GLN A 102 3.40 -2.44 26.55
N THR A 103 2.58 -2.17 25.54
CA THR A 103 1.12 -2.15 25.72
C THR A 103 0.59 -3.41 25.05
N MET A 104 0.61 -4.48 25.84
CA MET A 104 0.05 -5.81 25.56
C MET A 104 -1.29 -5.71 24.82
N SER A 105 -1.33 -6.15 23.56
CA SER A 105 -2.58 -6.43 22.85
C SER A 105 -2.48 -7.83 22.25
N PRO A 106 -3.50 -8.69 22.40
CA PRO A 106 -3.33 -10.13 22.27
C PRO A 106 -3.13 -10.52 20.81
N VAL A 107 -1.98 -11.12 20.52
CA VAL A 107 -1.68 -11.80 19.25
C VAL A 107 -2.70 -12.93 19.07
N ARG A 108 -3.59 -12.78 18.09
CA ARG A 108 -4.57 -13.80 17.73
C ARG A 108 -3.90 -14.79 16.77
N THR A 109 -3.17 -15.75 17.32
CA THR A 109 -2.63 -16.89 16.58
C THR A 109 -3.78 -17.77 16.12
N TYR A 110 -4.14 -17.70 14.83
CA TYR A 110 -4.95 -18.73 14.20
C TYR A 110 -4.08 -19.97 14.00
N SER A 111 -4.10 -20.85 15.00
CA SER A 111 -3.59 -22.21 14.89
C SER A 111 -4.59 -23.04 14.11
N SER A 112 -4.37 -23.22 12.80
CA SER A 112 -5.03 -24.27 12.02
C SER A 112 -4.45 -25.63 12.43
N SER A 113 -5.07 -26.27 13.42
CA SER A 113 -4.81 -27.66 13.76
C SER A 113 -5.23 -28.59 12.60
N PRO A 114 -4.41 -29.57 12.20
CA PRO A 114 -4.84 -30.60 11.25
C PRO A 114 -5.78 -31.56 11.98
N ILE A 115 -7.02 -31.68 11.49
CA ILE A 115 -7.94 -32.73 11.90
C ILE A 115 -7.44 -34.04 11.26
N CYS A 116 -6.59 -34.76 11.97
CA CYS A 116 -6.44 -36.20 11.81
C CYS A 116 -7.48 -36.87 12.70
N ALA A 117 -8.52 -37.45 12.10
CA ALA A 117 -9.37 -38.43 12.75
C ALA A 117 -9.61 -39.57 11.76
N ASN A 118 -8.77 -40.60 11.89
CA ASN A 118 -9.07 -41.95 11.44
C ASN A 118 -10.13 -42.54 12.39
N HIS A 119 -11.22 -43.07 11.84
CA HIS A 119 -11.76 -44.39 12.19
C HIS A 119 -12.68 -44.87 11.07
#